data_AF-A0A536DTT1-F1
#
_entry.id   AF-A0A536DTT1-F1
#
_cell.length_a   1.000
_cell.length_b   1.000
_cell.length_c   1.000
_cell.angle_alpha   90.00
_cell.angle_beta   90.00
_cell.angle_gamma   90.00
#
_symmetry.space_group_name_H-M   'P 1'
#
loop_
_entity.id
_entity.type
_entity.pdbx_description
1 polymer ?
#
loop_
_entity_poly.entity_id
_entity_poly.type
_entity_poly.pdbx_seq_one_letter_code
_entity_poly.pdbx_strand_id
1 'polypeptide(L)'
;VVAVVVMASLVGAVTEEVGLRGYMLTRLERSVGGWLAVAIVALAISPGHGATQGFAVVTLAWYLLSDLLLGALSLLTRSILPSIAVHAVGLLAFFSVVWPTDRFRHPAPLGSQGPEFWIEVVVFGILLVSGLAALRSLAARTPKYGA
;
A
#
# COMPACT_ATOMS: atom_id res chain seq x y z
N VAL A 1 -1.67 -8.00 -24.77
CA VAL A 1 -1.28 -6.93 -23.82
C VAL A 1 -2.23 -6.84 -22.63
N VAL A 2 -3.54 -6.62 -22.83
CA VAL A 2 -4.52 -6.51 -21.71
C VAL A 2 -4.45 -7.69 -20.74
N ALA A 3 -4.54 -8.94 -21.22
CA ALA A 3 -4.43 -10.12 -20.37
C ALA A 3 -3.11 -10.21 -19.59
N VAL A 4 -2.00 -9.75 -20.19
CA VAL A 4 -0.68 -9.73 -19.53
C VAL A 4 -0.68 -8.71 -18.39
N VAL A 5 -1.21 -7.51 -18.61
CA VAL A 5 -1.30 -6.46 -17.59
C VAL A 5 -2.17 -6.93 -16.42
N VAL A 6 -3.35 -7.49 -16.70
CA VAL A 6 -4.24 -8.02 -15.67
C VAL A 6 -3.57 -9.13 -14.86
N MET A 7 -2.92 -10.08 -15.53
CA MET A 7 -2.22 -11.17 -14.84
C MET A 7 -1.02 -10.66 -14.02
N ALA A 8 -0.25 -9.70 -14.54
CA ALA A 8 0.87 -9.10 -13.81
C ALA A 8 0.39 -8.36 -12.55
N SER A 9 -0.71 -7.60 -12.65
CA SER A 9 -1.30 -6.93 -11.49
C SER A 9 -1.80 -7.91 -10.44
N LEU A 10 -2.45 -8.99 -10.85
CA LEU A 10 -2.97 -10.00 -9.92
C LEU A 10 -1.84 -10.79 -9.25
N VAL A 11 -0.88 -11.31 -10.04
CA VAL A 11 0.23 -12.11 -9.51
C VAL A 11 1.11 -11.26 -8.60
N GLY A 12 1.44 -10.02 -9.01
CA GLY A 12 2.20 -9.08 -8.17
C GLY A 12 1.52 -8.84 -6.83
N ALA A 13 0.23 -8.49 -6.85
CA ALA A 13 -0.54 -8.29 -5.62
C ALA A 13 -0.57 -9.55 -4.73
N VAL A 14 -0.84 -10.73 -5.30
CA VAL A 14 -0.89 -11.97 -4.51
C VAL A 14 0.47 -12.29 -3.89
N THR A 15 1.55 -12.21 -4.66
CA THR A 15 2.90 -12.53 -4.18
C THR A 15 3.33 -11.57 -3.08
N GLU A 16 3.15 -10.26 -3.29
CA GLU A 16 3.52 -9.25 -2.29
C GLU A 16 2.67 -9.36 -1.03
N GLU A 17 1.34 -9.51 -1.14
CA GLU A 17 0.48 -9.61 0.04
C GLU A 17 0.69 -10.90 0.84
N VAL A 18 0.96 -12.04 0.18
CA VAL A 18 1.30 -13.29 0.87
C VAL A 18 2.62 -13.15 1.64
N GLY A 19 3.65 -12.57 1.02
CA GLY A 19 4.96 -12.38 1.66
C GLY A 19 4.94 -11.34 2.78
N LEU A 20 4.41 -10.15 2.49
CA LEU A 20 4.47 -9.01 3.39
C LEU A 20 3.40 -9.09 4.49
N ARG A 21 2.14 -9.35 4.15
CA ARG A 21 1.02 -9.34 5.12
C ARG A 21 0.78 -10.73 5.68
N GLY A 22 0.78 -11.74 4.81
CA GLY A 22 0.58 -13.13 5.22
C GLY A 22 1.69 -13.61 6.15
N TYR A 23 2.94 -13.46 5.74
CA TYR A 23 4.09 -13.95 6.50
C TYR A 23 4.71 -12.91 7.43
N MET A 24 5.29 -11.83 6.89
CA MET A 24 6.12 -10.91 7.67
C MET A 24 5.32 -10.16 8.75
N LEU A 25 4.20 -9.54 8.39
CA LEU A 25 3.31 -8.84 9.32
C LEU A 25 2.82 -9.79 10.42
N THR A 26 2.21 -10.92 10.05
CA THR A 26 1.69 -11.90 11.02
C THR A 26 2.76 -12.37 12.02
N ARG A 27 4.01 -12.52 11.58
CA ARG A 27 5.13 -12.88 12.46
C ARG A 27 5.49 -11.72 13.40
N LEU A 28 5.60 -10.50 12.88
CA LEU A 28 5.93 -9.31 13.67
C LEU A 28 4.82 -8.94 14.66
N GLU A 29 3.54 -9.12 14.33
CA GLU A 29 2.42 -8.83 15.24
C GLU A 29 2.57 -9.56 16.57
N ARG A 30 3.12 -10.78 16.55
CA ARG A 30 3.35 -11.61 17.75
C ARG A 30 4.48 -11.09 18.64
N SER A 31 5.36 -10.26 18.10
CA SER A 31 6.56 -9.77 18.80
C SER A 31 6.44 -8.31 19.23
N VAL A 32 5.83 -7.45 18.42
CA VAL A 32 5.85 -5.99 18.62
C VAL A 32 4.46 -5.34 18.59
N GLY A 33 3.39 -6.11 18.37
CA GLY A 33 2.03 -5.61 18.29
C GLY A 33 1.63 -5.08 16.91
N GLY A 34 0.32 -5.02 16.65
CA GLY A 34 -0.28 -4.82 15.32
C GLY A 34 0.24 -3.60 14.56
N TRP A 35 0.02 -2.40 15.10
CA TRP A 35 0.34 -1.15 14.38
C TRP A 35 1.83 -0.92 14.20
N LEU A 36 2.65 -1.32 15.18
CA LEU A 36 4.10 -1.24 15.06
C LEU A 36 4.62 -2.25 14.03
N ALA A 37 4.04 -3.46 13.97
CA ALA A 37 4.36 -4.43 12.93
C ALA A 37 4.04 -3.91 11.53
N VAL A 38 2.88 -3.25 11.33
CA VAL A 38 2.53 -2.58 10.06
C VAL A 38 3.57 -1.55 9.67
N ALA A 39 3.98 -0.67 10.59
CA ALA A 39 4.98 0.35 10.31
C ALA A 39 6.34 -0.25 9.92
N ILE A 40 6.78 -1.32 10.60
CA ILE A 40 8.04 -2.00 10.30
C ILE A 40 8.01 -2.64 8.91
N VAL A 41 6.93 -3.34 8.54
CA VAL A 41 6.79 -3.96 7.21
C VAL A 41 6.84 -2.90 6.12
N ALA A 42 6.12 -1.79 6.30
CA ALA A 42 6.09 -0.69 5.34
C ALA A 42 7.46 -0.03 5.14
N LEU A 43 8.20 0.18 6.23
CA LEU A 43 9.57 0.68 6.16
C LEU A 43 10.53 -0.33 5.51
N ALA A 44 10.35 -1.63 5.76
CA ALA A 44 11.22 -2.67 5.22
C ALA A 44 11.12 -2.82 3.69
N ILE A 45 9.92 -2.68 3.11
CA ILE A 45 9.74 -2.78 1.66
C ILE A 45 10.04 -1.48 0.90
N SER A 46 10.00 -0.33 1.57
CA SER A 46 10.21 0.99 0.95
C SER A 46 11.49 1.10 0.11
N PRO A 47 12.68 0.60 0.54
CA PRO A 47 13.88 0.57 -0.30
C PRO A 47 13.75 -0.31 -1.56
N GLY A 48 12.96 -1.38 -1.51
CA GLY A 48 12.68 -2.24 -2.65
C GLY A 48 11.89 -1.52 -3.75
N HIS A 49 10.91 -0.70 -3.34
CA HIS A 49 10.24 0.23 -4.25
C HIS A 49 11.20 1.31 -4.77
N GLY A 50 12.06 1.86 -3.91
CA GLY A 50 13.12 2.77 -4.35
C GLY A 50 14.02 2.19 -5.44
N ALA A 51 14.37 0.91 -5.34
CA ALA A 51 15.22 0.23 -6.31
C ALA A 51 14.54 -0.03 -7.67
N THR A 52 13.21 -0.07 -7.72
CA THR A 52 12.44 -0.42 -8.93
C THR A 52 11.73 0.77 -9.56
N GLN A 53 11.31 1.78 -8.78
CA GLN A 53 10.63 2.99 -9.26
C GLN A 53 11.39 4.29 -8.92
N GLY A 54 12.56 4.20 -8.30
CA GLY A 54 13.44 5.33 -8.01
C GLY A 54 13.31 5.90 -6.60
N PHE A 55 14.39 6.53 -6.12
CA PHE A 55 14.53 7.04 -4.76
C PHE A 55 14.04 8.49 -4.57
N ALA A 56 13.20 9.00 -5.48
CA ALA A 56 12.58 10.30 -5.25
C ALA A 56 11.69 10.22 -4.00
N VAL A 57 11.77 11.24 -3.12
CA VAL A 57 10.99 11.26 -1.86
C VAL A 57 9.49 11.09 -2.12
N VAL A 58 8.96 11.69 -3.18
CA VAL A 58 7.57 11.52 -3.61
C VAL A 58 7.23 10.05 -3.87
N THR A 59 8.08 9.35 -4.62
CA THR A 59 7.90 7.94 -4.95
C THR A 59 7.92 7.10 -3.68
N LEU A 60 8.92 7.29 -2.82
CA LEU A 60 9.05 6.54 -1.57
C LEU A 60 7.88 6.82 -0.62
N ALA A 61 7.43 8.07 -0.50
CA ALA A 61 6.29 8.42 0.34
C ALA A 61 4.99 7.78 -0.16
N TRP A 62 4.76 7.77 -1.49
CA TRP A 62 3.60 7.11 -2.09
C TRP A 62 3.56 5.62 -1.76
N TYR A 63 4.66 4.91 -1.98
CA TYR A 63 4.73 3.48 -1.71
C TYR A 63 4.66 3.17 -0.21
N LEU A 64 5.32 3.98 0.63
CA LEU A 64 5.22 3.83 2.09
C LEU A 64 3.77 3.99 2.58
N LEU A 65 3.06 5.02 2.13
CA LEU A 65 1.66 5.26 2.53
C LEU A 65 0.72 4.17 1.99
N SER A 66 0.97 3.68 0.77
CA SER A 66 0.25 2.54 0.21
C SER A 66 0.48 1.27 1.03
N ASP A 67 1.72 1.03 1.47
CA ASP A 67 2.05 -0.14 2.26
C ASP A 67 1.41 -0.10 3.67
N LEU A 68 1.41 1.09 4.29
CA LEU A 68 0.68 1.34 5.54
C LEU A 68 -0.82 1.08 5.40
N LEU A 69 -1.45 1.51 4.29
CA LEU A 69 -2.86 1.25 4.01
C LEU A 69 -3.17 -0.25 3.93
N LEU A 70 -2.41 -0.97 3.11
CA LEU A 70 -2.60 -2.39 2.88
C LEU A 70 -2.29 -3.21 4.15
N GLY A 71 -1.26 -2.84 4.91
CA GLY A 71 -0.96 -3.44 6.21
C GLY A 71 -2.08 -3.19 7.22
N ALA A 72 -2.62 -1.98 7.27
CA ALA A 72 -3.74 -1.64 8.13
C ALA A 72 -5.03 -2.37 7.75
N LEU A 73 -5.32 -2.52 6.45
CA LEU A 73 -6.44 -3.34 5.94
C LEU A 73 -6.32 -4.79 6.44
N SER A 74 -5.15 -5.40 6.28
CA SER A 74 -4.91 -6.77 6.72
C SER A 74 -5.05 -6.93 8.25
N LEU A 75 -4.49 -5.97 9.01
CA LEU A 75 -4.56 -5.96 10.47
C LEU A 75 -6.02 -5.84 10.97
N LEU A 76 -6.80 -4.95 10.36
CA LEU A 76 -8.18 -4.66 10.77
C LEU A 76 -9.16 -5.76 10.36
N THR A 77 -8.99 -6.32 9.17
CA THR A 77 -9.90 -7.35 8.63
C THR A 77 -9.49 -8.77 8.99
N ARG A 78 -8.29 -8.95 9.56
CA ARG A 78 -7.69 -10.26 9.84
C ARG A 78 -7.63 -11.16 8.60
N SER A 79 -7.49 -10.54 7.42
CA SER A 79 -7.48 -11.21 6.13
C SER A 79 -6.63 -10.42 5.14
N ILE A 80 -5.86 -11.12 4.31
CA ILE A 80 -5.09 -10.47 3.23
C ILE A 80 -5.92 -10.23 1.97
N LEU A 81 -7.13 -10.80 1.87
CA LEU A 81 -7.96 -10.71 0.67
C LEU A 81 -8.36 -9.27 0.30
N PRO A 82 -8.77 -8.40 1.25
CA PRO A 82 -9.07 -7.01 0.93
C PRO A 82 -7.84 -6.27 0.40
N SER A 83 -6.68 -6.54 0.98
CA SER A 83 -5.40 -5.95 0.55
C SER A 83 -5.00 -6.44 -0.84
N ILE A 84 -5.16 -7.73 -1.15
CA ILE A 84 -4.95 -8.26 -2.51
C ILE A 84 -5.84 -7.54 -3.53
N ALA A 85 -7.12 -7.35 -3.21
CA ALA A 85 -8.05 -6.69 -4.11
C ALA A 85 -7.67 -5.23 -4.37
N VAL A 86 -7.41 -4.45 -3.31
CA VAL A 86 -6.99 -3.04 -3.43
C VAL A 86 -5.65 -2.93 -4.15
N HIS A 87 -4.68 -3.78 -3.82
CA HIS A 87 -3.36 -3.79 -4.41
C HIS A 87 -3.41 -4.17 -5.91
N ALA A 88 -4.18 -5.19 -6.29
CA ALA A 88 -4.35 -5.58 -7.69
C ALA A 88 -4.97 -4.45 -8.52
N VAL A 89 -5.96 -3.72 -7.99
CA VAL A 89 -6.54 -2.55 -8.65
C VAL A 89 -5.51 -1.42 -8.77
N GLY A 90 -4.72 -1.17 -7.72
CA GLY A 90 -3.64 -0.20 -7.73
C GLY A 90 -2.58 -0.52 -8.80
N LEU A 91 -2.14 -1.79 -8.87
CA LEU A 91 -1.21 -2.26 -9.90
C LEU A 91 -1.80 -2.17 -11.31
N LEU A 92 -3.10 -2.47 -11.47
CA LEU A 92 -3.77 -2.33 -12.76
C LEU A 92 -3.78 -0.88 -13.22
N ALA A 93 -4.12 0.06 -12.33
CA ALA A 93 -4.07 1.49 -12.62
C ALA A 93 -2.64 1.95 -12.91
N PHE A 94 -1.66 1.49 -12.13
CA PHE A 94 -0.26 1.81 -12.31
C PHE A 94 0.27 1.33 -13.66
N PHE A 95 0.11 0.04 -14.00
CA PHE A 95 0.58 -0.49 -15.28
C PHE A 95 -0.16 0.06 -16.50
N SER A 96 -1.42 0.47 -16.35
CA SER A 96 -2.23 0.97 -17.47
C SER A 96 -2.05 2.47 -17.72
N VAL A 97 -1.85 3.26 -16.66
CA VAL A 97 -1.88 4.74 -16.74
C VAL A 97 -0.51 5.35 -16.42
N VAL A 98 0.16 4.86 -15.38
CA VAL A 98 1.38 5.48 -14.86
C VAL A 98 2.62 4.96 -15.58
N TRP A 99 2.83 3.64 -15.57
CA TRP A 99 3.99 2.96 -16.17
C TRP A 99 4.30 3.40 -17.61
N PRO A 100 3.32 3.55 -18.53
CA PRO A 100 3.62 3.96 -19.91
C PRO A 100 4.24 5.36 -20.02
N THR A 101 3.95 6.22 -19.04
CA THR A 101 4.49 7.58 -18.94
C THR A 101 5.69 7.69 -18.00
N ASP A 102 5.99 6.65 -17.23
CA ASP A 102 7.02 6.63 -16.18
C ASP A 102 8.43 6.76 -16.77
N ARG A 103 8.64 6.35 -18.03
CA ARG A 103 9.88 6.59 -18.79
C ARG A 103 10.25 8.06 -18.97
N PHE A 104 9.30 8.97 -18.75
CA PHE A 104 9.50 10.43 -18.81
C PHE A 104 9.65 11.07 -17.43
N ARG A 105 9.49 10.30 -16.34
CA ARG A 105 9.81 10.78 -15.00
C ARG A 105 11.33 10.80 -14.83
N HIS A 106 11.92 11.95 -15.10
CA HIS A 106 13.28 12.22 -14.66
C HIS A 106 13.28 12.27 -13.11
N PRO A 107 14.28 11.65 -12.45
CA PRO A 107 14.43 11.79 -11.01
C PRO A 107 14.56 13.28 -10.68
N ALA A 108 13.50 13.86 -10.14
CA ALA A 108 13.53 15.25 -9.70
C ALA A 108 14.38 15.28 -8.41
N PRO A 109 15.30 16.24 -8.25
CA PRO A 109 16.06 16.38 -7.01
C PRO A 109 15.15 16.39 -5.77
N LEU A 110 15.61 15.82 -4.66
CA LEU A 110 14.91 15.92 -3.38
C LEU A 110 14.59 17.40 -3.09
N GLY A 111 13.32 17.71 -2.80
CA GLY A 111 12.89 19.08 -2.48
C GLY A 111 12.53 19.94 -3.70
N SER A 112 12.59 19.42 -4.92
CA SER A 112 12.14 20.13 -6.14
C SER A 112 10.63 20.03 -6.42
N GLN A 113 9.88 19.35 -5.54
CA GLN A 113 8.44 19.18 -5.66
C GLN A 113 7.72 20.50 -5.34
N GLY A 114 6.78 20.90 -6.21
CA GLY A 114 5.95 22.08 -5.96
C GLY A 114 4.87 21.85 -4.89
N PRO A 115 4.13 22.90 -4.50
CA PRO A 115 3.08 22.82 -3.47
C PRO A 115 1.99 21.78 -3.77
N GLU A 116 1.70 21.52 -5.03
CA GLU A 116 0.72 20.53 -5.51
C GLU A 116 1.02 19.12 -5.00
N PHE A 117 2.29 18.74 -4.93
CA PHE A 117 2.71 17.45 -4.38
C PHE A 117 2.35 17.31 -2.90
N TRP A 118 2.61 18.35 -2.10
CA TRP A 118 2.32 18.31 -0.67
C TRP A 118 0.82 18.30 -0.39
N ILE A 119 0.03 18.96 -1.24
CA ILE A 119 -1.44 18.87 -1.19
C ILE A 119 -1.88 17.44 -1.45
N GLU A 120 -1.34 16.76 -2.47
CA GLU A 120 -1.67 15.36 -2.77
C GLU A 120 -1.29 14.43 -1.61
N VAL A 121 -0.12 14.60 -1.00
CA VAL A 121 0.31 13.81 0.17
C VAL A 121 -0.63 14.03 1.36
N VAL A 122 -1.00 15.27 1.65
CA VAL A 122 -1.92 15.59 2.74
C VAL A 122 -3.30 15.02 2.47
N VAL A 123 -3.84 15.19 1.26
CA VAL A 123 -5.14 14.65 0.86
C VAL A 123 -5.14 13.14 0.94
N PHE A 124 -4.11 12.48 0.40
CA PHE A 124 -3.98 11.02 0.47
C PHE A 124 -3.86 10.54 1.93
N GLY A 125 -3.08 11.24 2.75
CA GLY A 125 -2.98 10.96 4.19
C GLY A 125 -4.33 11.10 4.91
N ILE A 126 -5.10 12.15 4.62
CA ILE A 126 -6.44 12.35 5.18
C ILE A 126 -7.38 11.23 4.74
N LEU A 127 -7.38 10.88 3.45
CA LEU A 127 -8.22 9.81 2.90
C LEU A 127 -7.85 8.46 3.51
N LEU A 128 -6.55 8.18 3.67
CA LEU A 128 -6.04 7.00 4.34
C LEU A 128 -6.56 6.92 5.78
N VAL A 129 -6.34 7.96 6.58
CA VAL A 129 -6.77 7.98 7.99
C VAL A 129 -8.29 7.84 8.10
N SER A 130 -9.03 8.58 7.27
CA SER A 130 -10.50 8.57 7.27
C SER A 130 -11.07 7.21 6.84
N GLY A 131 -10.49 6.60 5.81
CA GLY A 131 -10.86 5.26 5.34
C GLY A 131 -10.61 4.20 6.41
N LEU A 132 -9.46 4.25 7.07
CA LEU A 132 -9.15 3.34 8.18
C LEU A 132 -10.07 3.55 9.39
N ALA A 133 -10.42 4.79 9.72
CA ALA A 133 -11.37 5.08 10.79
C ALA A 133 -12.78 4.55 10.45
N ALA A 134 -13.21 4.70 9.20
CA ALA A 134 -14.48 4.16 8.72
C ALA A 134 -14.52 2.62 8.81
N LEU A 135 -13.45 1.95 8.38
CA LEU A 135 -13.33 0.50 8.45
C LEU A 135 -13.32 0.00 9.90
N ARG A 136 -12.61 0.68 10.80
CA ARG A 136 -12.67 0.37 12.24
C ARG A 136 -14.07 0.54 12.81
N SER A 137 -14.77 1.60 12.45
CA SER A 137 -16.15 1.85 12.88
C SER A 137 -17.10 0.74 12.38
N LEU A 138 -16.94 0.30 11.13
CA LEU A 138 -17.69 -0.82 10.55
C LEU A 138 -17.40 -2.14 11.27
N ALA A 139 -16.12 -2.44 11.55
CA ALA A 139 -15.72 -3.62 12.29
C ALA A 139 -16.24 -3.63 13.74
N ALA A 140 -16.36 -2.45 14.38
CA ALA A 140 -16.93 -2.34 15.72
C ALA A 140 -18.46 -2.50 15.75
N ARG A 141 -19.14 -2.24 14.62
CA ARG A 141 -20.61 -2.30 14.49
C ARG A 141 -21.12 -3.64 13.99
N THR A 142 -20.26 -4.52 13.51
CA THR A 142 -20.66 -5.85 13.03
C THR A 142 -21.05 -6.72 14.23
N PRO A 143 -22.31 -7.19 14.35
CA PRO A 143 -22.71 -8.04 15.45
C PRO A 143 -21.87 -9.31 15.44
N LYS A 144 -21.39 -9.74 16.62
CA LYS A 144 -20.81 -11.08 16.78
C LYS A 144 -21.92 -12.11 16.60
N TYR A 145 -22.22 -12.50 15.37
CA TYR A 145 -23.09 -13.65 15.14
C TYR A 145 -22.30 -14.93 15.44
N GLY A 146 -22.68 -15.58 16.54
CA GLY A 146 -22.42 -17.00 16.81
C GLY A 146 -21.06 -17.35 17.43
N ALA A 147 -21.00 -17.35 18.76
CA ALA A 147 -20.26 -18.34 19.53
C ALA A 147 -21.29 -19.12 20.37
#